data_AF-A0A6G0VQC6-F1
#
_entry.id   AF-A0A6G0VQC6-F1
#
_cell.length_a   1.000
_cell.length_b   1.000
_cell.length_c   1.000
_cell.angle_alpha   90.00
_cell.angle_beta   90.00
_cell.angle_gamma   90.00
#
_symmetry.space_group_name_H-M   'P 1'
#
loop_
_entity.id
_entity.type
_entity.pdbx_description
1 polymer ?
#
loop_
_entity_poly.entity_id
_entity_poly.type
_entity_poly.pdbx_seq_one_letter_code
_entity_poly.pdbx_strand_id
1 'polypeptide(L)'
;MENQLAEINTSLNELKNKLINYLGTENSELKNRITFLEENFKTSYKGNEINSEQNIINELFDRQSRAINIIVYNLPEAVSDSNNINPDENQIKLIINELKLNYKPMKLHRLGRPTNKDCHLKVTFQRVSSDRTEK
;
A
#
# COMPACT_ATOMS: atom_id res chain seq x y z
N MET A 1 -63.17 8.77 -4.81
CA MET A 1 -62.22 8.15 -5.76
C MET A 1 -61.47 9.20 -6.58
N GLU A 2 -62.13 10.15 -7.24
CA GLU A 2 -61.44 11.14 -8.10
C GLU A 2 -60.43 12.03 -7.35
N ASN A 3 -60.76 12.53 -6.15
CA ASN A 3 -59.81 13.32 -5.35
C ASN A 3 -58.56 12.54 -4.93
N GLN A 4 -58.71 11.25 -4.60
CA GLN A 4 -57.57 10.38 -4.27
C GLN A 4 -56.68 10.12 -5.49
N LEU A 5 -57.28 10.00 -6.68
CA LEU A 5 -56.54 9.86 -7.93
C LEU A 5 -55.74 11.14 -8.25
N ALA A 6 -56.32 12.30 -7.98
CA ALA A 6 -55.65 13.59 -8.14
C ALA A 6 -54.46 13.75 -7.18
N GLU A 7 -54.62 13.38 -5.91
CA GLU A 7 -53.55 13.40 -4.90
C GLU A 7 -52.40 12.43 -5.23
N ILE A 8 -52.72 11.25 -5.77
CA ILE A 8 -51.70 10.30 -6.22
C ILE A 8 -50.92 10.91 -7.39
N ASN A 9 -51.60 11.55 -8.35
CA ASN A 9 -50.95 12.17 -9.50
C ASN A 9 -50.04 13.35 -9.11
N THR A 10 -50.45 14.19 -8.16
CA THR A 10 -49.58 15.26 -7.65
C THR A 10 -48.36 14.69 -6.94
N SER A 11 -48.54 13.69 -6.09
CA SER A 11 -47.43 13.01 -5.39
C SER A 11 -46.44 12.37 -6.37
N LEU A 12 -46.94 11.75 -7.45
CA LEU A 12 -46.12 11.10 -8.47
C LEU A 12 -45.33 12.14 -9.28
N ASN A 13 -45.94 13.28 -9.59
CA ASN A 13 -45.26 14.40 -10.25
C ASN A 13 -44.18 15.03 -9.36
N GLU A 14 -44.44 15.19 -8.06
CA GLU A 14 -43.44 15.68 -7.10
C GLU A 14 -42.26 14.72 -6.97
N LEU A 15 -42.51 13.41 -6.87
CA LEU A 15 -41.46 12.40 -6.84
C LEU A 15 -40.63 12.40 -8.12
N LYS A 16 -41.29 12.49 -9.28
CA LYS A 16 -40.61 12.59 -10.58
C LYS A 16 -39.72 13.82 -10.66
N ASN A 17 -40.20 14.97 -10.20
CA ASN A 17 -39.44 16.21 -10.20
C ASN A 17 -38.25 16.14 -9.22
N LYS A 18 -38.45 15.59 -8.02
CA LYS A 18 -37.35 15.36 -7.06
C LYS A 18 -36.30 14.41 -7.64
N LEU A 19 -36.72 13.32 -8.28
CA LEU A 19 -35.81 12.35 -8.89
C LEU A 19 -34.96 12.99 -10.00
N ILE A 20 -35.61 13.72 -10.92
CA ILE A 20 -34.92 14.37 -12.04
C ILE A 20 -33.97 15.45 -11.54
N ASN A 21 -34.41 16.28 -10.59
CA ASN A 21 -33.58 17.39 -10.11
C ASN A 21 -32.45 16.90 -9.22
N TYR A 22 -32.72 16.05 -8.24
CA TYR A 22 -31.72 15.58 -7.29
C TYR A 22 -30.72 14.62 -7.93
N LEU A 23 -31.20 13.54 -8.57
CA LEU A 23 -30.27 12.59 -9.20
C LEU A 23 -29.65 13.15 -10.48
N GLY A 24 -30.35 14.04 -11.19
CA GLY A 24 -29.78 14.71 -12.36
C GLY A 24 -28.63 15.64 -11.98
N THR A 25 -28.78 16.39 -10.87
CA THR A 25 -27.71 17.27 -10.37
C THR A 25 -26.55 16.48 -9.77
N GLU A 26 -26.80 15.50 -8.90
CA GLU A 26 -25.73 14.63 -8.36
C GLU A 26 -24.97 13.91 -9.46
N ASN A 27 -25.66 13.34 -10.46
CA ASN A 27 -24.98 12.67 -11.58
C ASN A 27 -24.16 13.65 -12.42
N SER A 28 -24.63 14.88 -12.61
CA SER A 28 -23.87 15.91 -13.31
C SER A 28 -22.61 16.29 -12.53
N GLU A 29 -22.73 16.47 -11.22
CA GLU A 29 -21.61 16.79 -10.33
C GLU A 29 -20.58 15.65 -10.28
N LEU A 30 -21.03 14.40 -10.18
CA LEU A 30 -20.16 13.23 -10.21
C LEU A 30 -19.44 13.11 -11.56
N LYS A 31 -20.14 13.31 -12.68
CA LYS A 31 -19.52 13.32 -14.01
C LYS A 31 -18.45 14.39 -14.10
N ASN A 32 -18.73 15.61 -13.64
CA ASN A 32 -17.75 16.70 -13.63
C ASN A 32 -16.52 16.37 -12.77
N ARG A 33 -16.71 15.79 -11.59
CA ARG A 33 -15.60 15.35 -10.72
C ARG A 33 -14.77 14.25 -11.38
N ILE A 34 -15.41 13.27 -12.01
CA ILE A 34 -14.73 12.20 -12.74
C ILE A 34 -13.92 12.79 -13.91
N THR A 35 -14.52 13.64 -14.74
CA THR A 35 -13.82 14.28 -15.86
C THR A 35 -12.63 15.10 -15.38
N PHE A 36 -12.80 15.90 -14.32
CA PHE A 36 -11.69 16.66 -13.72
C PHE A 36 -10.56 15.75 -13.22
N LEU A 37 -10.89 14.65 -12.53
CA LEU A 37 -9.88 13.68 -12.08
C LEU A 37 -9.18 13.02 -13.26
N GLU A 38 -9.92 12.56 -14.27
CA GLU A 38 -9.37 11.93 -15.46
C GLU A 38 -8.45 12.87 -16.26
N GLU A 39 -8.80 14.15 -16.37
CA GLU A 39 -7.97 15.17 -17.02
C GLU A 39 -6.69 15.44 -16.22
N ASN A 40 -6.79 15.60 -14.89
CA ASN A 40 -5.62 15.75 -14.02
C ASN A 40 -4.71 14.52 -14.01
N PHE A 41 -5.28 13.32 -14.09
CA PHE A 41 -4.49 12.10 -14.25
C PHE A 41 -3.79 12.08 -15.60
N LYS A 42 -4.45 12.48 -16.70
CA LYS A 42 -3.80 12.56 -18.02
C LYS A 42 -2.65 13.55 -18.04
N THR A 43 -2.74 14.69 -17.36
CA THR A 43 -1.62 15.63 -17.19
C THR A 43 -0.53 15.07 -16.28
N SER A 44 -0.89 14.26 -15.26
CA SER A 44 0.05 13.53 -14.40
C SER A 44 0.70 12.30 -15.04
N TYR A 45 0.36 11.92 -16.27
CA TYR A 45 1.04 10.83 -16.98
C TYR A 45 1.65 11.27 -18.32
N LYS A 46 1.24 12.42 -18.86
CA LYS A 46 1.83 13.02 -20.06
C LYS A 46 2.84 14.10 -19.71
N GLY A 47 4.03 13.68 -19.28
CA GLY A 47 5.17 14.59 -19.14
C GLY A 47 6.15 14.08 -18.11
N ASN A 48 7.37 13.79 -18.56
CA ASN A 48 8.50 13.33 -17.77
C ASN A 48 9.03 14.38 -16.76
N GLU A 49 8.18 15.23 -16.20
CA GLU A 49 8.56 16.37 -15.36
C GLU A 49 7.51 16.68 -14.27
N ILE A 50 6.81 15.69 -13.73
CA ILE A 50 5.98 15.91 -12.54
C ILE A 50 6.93 15.95 -11.35
N ASN A 51 7.44 17.16 -11.10
CA ASN A 51 8.22 17.61 -9.95
C ASN A 51 9.33 16.62 -9.56
N SER A 52 10.47 16.73 -10.23
CA SER A 52 11.72 16.04 -9.84
C SER A 52 11.94 16.12 -8.33
N GLU A 53 11.65 17.26 -7.70
CA GLU A 53 11.72 17.46 -6.26
C GLU A 53 10.75 16.58 -5.45
N GLN A 54 9.48 16.46 -5.84
CA GLN A 54 8.52 15.60 -5.14
C GLN A 54 8.90 14.12 -5.32
N ASN A 55 9.40 13.74 -6.49
CA ASN A 55 9.89 12.40 -6.74
C ASN A 55 11.13 12.10 -5.89
N ILE A 56 12.06 13.05 -5.76
CA ILE A 56 13.23 12.93 -4.88
C ILE A 56 12.80 12.79 -3.43
N ILE A 57 11.83 13.58 -2.96
CA ILE A 57 11.33 13.51 -1.58
C ILE A 57 10.66 12.15 -1.33
N ASN A 58 9.80 11.68 -2.23
CA ASN A 58 9.15 10.39 -2.12
C ASN A 58 10.18 9.24 -2.11
N GLU A 59 11.17 9.32 -2.99
CA GLU A 59 12.27 8.36 -3.08
C GLU A 59 13.12 8.35 -1.81
N LEU A 60 13.42 9.53 -1.26
CA LEU A 60 14.16 9.67 -0.01
C LEU A 60 13.42 9.01 1.16
N PHE A 61 12.12 9.27 1.30
CA PHE A 61 11.30 8.63 2.33
C PHE A 61 11.24 7.11 2.14
N ASP A 62 11.10 6.65 0.89
CA ASP A 62 11.09 5.22 0.59
C ASP A 62 12.45 4.56 0.91
N ARG A 63 13.57 5.18 0.54
CA ARG A 63 14.92 4.74 0.94
C ARG A 63 15.08 4.71 2.46
N GLN A 64 14.66 5.75 3.15
CA GLN A 64 14.79 5.84 4.60
C GLN A 64 13.96 4.76 5.29
N SER A 65 12.75 4.48 4.79
CA SER A 65 11.87 3.42 5.31
C SER A 65 12.47 2.03 5.10
N ARG A 66 13.19 1.82 3.99
CA ARG A 66 13.79 0.53 3.64
C ARG A 66 15.25 0.37 4.06
N ALA A 67 15.89 1.41 4.60
CA ALA A 67 17.29 1.39 5.02
C ALA A 67 17.61 0.34 6.11
N ILE A 68 16.59 -0.12 6.84
CA ILE A 68 16.71 -1.19 7.85
C ILE A 68 16.43 -2.58 7.29
N ASN A 69 16.15 -2.70 5.98
CA ASN A 69 15.81 -3.95 5.33
C ASN A 69 17.00 -4.44 4.50
N ILE A 70 17.33 -5.72 4.61
CA ILE A 70 18.25 -6.42 3.72
C ILE A 70 17.47 -7.50 2.96
N ILE A 71 17.74 -7.64 1.67
CA ILE A 71 17.19 -8.71 0.84
C ILE A 71 18.27 -9.77 0.65
N VAL A 72 17.97 -11.00 1.05
CA VAL A 72 18.84 -12.15 0.87
C VAL A 72 18.32 -12.98 -0.30
N TYR A 73 19.19 -13.17 -1.28
CA TYR A 73 18.91 -13.91 -2.50
C TYR A 73 19.44 -15.34 -2.37
N ASN A 74 18.84 -16.28 -3.12
CA ASN A 74 19.27 -17.68 -3.21
C ASN A 74 19.40 -18.37 -1.84
N LEU A 75 18.55 -18.00 -0.89
CA LEU A 75 18.47 -18.66 0.40
C LEU A 75 17.48 -19.81 0.27
N PRO A 76 17.91 -21.08 0.41
CA PRO A 76 17.02 -22.22 0.25
C PRO A 76 15.81 -22.12 1.17
N GLU A 77 14.61 -22.34 0.63
CA GLU A 77 13.41 -22.49 1.46
C GLU A 77 13.43 -23.86 2.13
N ALA A 78 13.60 -23.90 3.45
CA ALA A 78 13.47 -25.16 4.16
C ALA A 78 11.98 -25.48 4.38
N VAL A 79 11.61 -26.72 4.15
CA VAL A 79 10.29 -27.23 4.52
C VAL A 79 10.16 -27.10 6.03
N SER A 80 9.12 -26.42 6.49
CA SER A 80 8.90 -26.20 7.92
C SER A 80 8.64 -27.55 8.60
N ASP A 81 9.64 -28.07 9.31
CA ASP A 81 9.42 -29.20 10.21
C ASP A 81 8.56 -28.75 11.40
N SER A 82 7.68 -29.64 11.87
CA SER A 82 6.66 -29.40 12.90
C SER A 82 7.19 -28.93 14.28
N ASN A 83 8.51 -28.74 14.42
CA ASN A 83 9.20 -28.45 15.66
C ASN A 83 9.45 -26.95 15.92
N ASN A 84 8.60 -26.04 15.43
CA ASN A 84 8.58 -24.61 15.80
C ASN A 84 9.87 -23.79 15.56
N ILE A 85 10.87 -24.36 14.89
CA ILE A 85 12.12 -23.65 14.57
C ILE A 85 11.94 -23.01 13.19
N ASN A 86 11.97 -21.68 13.14
CA ASN A 86 11.97 -20.96 11.87
C ASN A 86 13.33 -21.17 11.17
N PRO A 87 13.39 -21.94 10.06
CA PRO A 87 14.65 -22.29 9.42
C PRO A 87 15.39 -21.07 8.87
N ASP A 88 14.64 -20.07 8.42
CA ASP A 88 15.17 -18.79 7.93
C ASP A 88 15.92 -18.06 9.05
N GLU A 89 15.40 -18.13 10.28
CA GLU A 89 16.02 -17.48 11.42
C GLU A 89 17.40 -18.07 11.68
N ASN A 90 17.53 -19.38 11.73
CA ASN A 90 18.83 -20.02 11.98
C ASN A 90 19.86 -19.69 10.90
N GLN A 91 19.48 -19.71 9.63
CA GLN A 91 20.38 -19.37 8.53
C GLN A 91 20.85 -17.93 8.62
N ILE A 92 19.94 -16.98 8.91
CA ILE A 92 20.33 -15.58 9.08
C ILE A 92 21.19 -15.38 10.33
N LYS A 93 20.90 -16.05 11.45
CA LYS A 93 21.76 -16.01 12.66
C LYS A 93 23.19 -16.45 12.33
N LEU A 94 23.36 -17.52 11.55
CA LEU A 94 24.67 -18.00 11.11
C LEU A 94 25.41 -16.93 10.28
N ILE A 95 24.74 -16.38 9.25
CA ILE A 95 25.34 -15.35 8.39
C ILE A 95 25.77 -14.13 9.22
N ILE A 96 24.92 -13.67 10.15
CA ILE A 96 25.24 -12.49 10.93
C ILE A 96 26.38 -12.74 11.92
N ASN A 97 26.43 -13.93 12.52
CA ASN A 97 27.52 -14.33 13.40
C ASN A 97 28.86 -14.38 12.65
N GLU A 98 28.88 -14.91 11.42
CA GLU A 98 30.06 -14.90 10.56
C GLU A 98 30.53 -13.47 10.23
N LEU A 99 29.58 -12.57 9.99
CA LEU A 99 29.86 -11.15 9.77
C LEU A 99 30.22 -10.38 11.05
N LYS A 100 30.18 -11.04 12.22
CA LYS A 100 30.46 -10.46 13.54
C LYS A 100 29.63 -9.20 13.85
N LEU A 101 28.40 -9.14 13.34
CA LEU A 101 27.52 -8.00 13.64
C LEU A 101 26.74 -8.28 14.93
N ASN A 102 26.70 -7.30 15.82
CA ASN A 102 25.82 -7.34 16.97
C ASN A 102 24.41 -6.88 16.53
N TYR A 103 23.42 -7.79 16.55
CA TYR A 103 22.07 -7.48 16.08
C TYR A 103 21.02 -7.73 17.18
N LYS A 104 20.05 -6.83 17.21
CA LYS A 104 18.81 -6.92 18.00
C LYS A 104 17.74 -7.70 17.21
N PRO A 105 16.60 -8.09 17.80
CA PRO A 105 15.65 -8.98 17.12
C PRO A 105 15.29 -8.49 15.73
N MET A 106 15.29 -9.42 14.78
CA MET A 106 15.01 -9.17 13.36
C MET A 106 13.64 -9.75 13.01
N LYS A 107 12.92 -9.09 12.09
CA LYS A 107 11.74 -9.68 11.47
C LYS A 107 12.12 -10.28 10.13
N LEU A 108 11.65 -11.49 9.88
CA LEU A 108 11.93 -12.26 8.67
C LEU A 108 10.65 -12.46 7.87
N HIS A 109 10.73 -12.22 6.57
CA HIS A 109 9.58 -12.40 5.67
C HIS A 109 10.03 -12.79 4.27
N ARG A 110 9.59 -13.95 3.76
CA ARG A 110 9.80 -14.35 2.37
C ARG A 110 8.93 -13.50 1.44
N LEU A 111 9.53 -12.95 0.39
CA LEU A 111 8.87 -12.08 -0.58
C LEU A 111 8.29 -12.89 -1.73
N GLY A 112 7.02 -12.68 -2.03
CA GLY A 112 6.32 -13.37 -3.13
C GLY A 112 5.43 -14.50 -2.62
N ARG A 113 4.98 -15.34 -3.54
CA ARG A 113 4.16 -16.52 -3.21
C ARG A 113 5.09 -17.71 -2.94
N PRO A 114 4.77 -18.58 -1.96
CA PRO A 114 5.48 -19.84 -1.80
C PRO A 114 5.42 -20.62 -3.12
N THR A 115 6.57 -20.92 -3.70
CA THR A 115 6.68 -21.69 -4.95
C THR A 115 7.83 -22.69 -4.81
N ASN A 116 7.99 -23.59 -5.78
CA ASN A 116 9.15 -24.51 -5.84
C ASN A 116 10.49 -23.81 -6.18
N LYS A 117 10.57 -22.47 -6.09
CA LYS A 117 11.78 -21.68 -6.30
C LYS A 117 12.03 -20.85 -5.06
N ASP A 118 13.30 -20.69 -4.72
CA ASP A 118 13.75 -19.90 -3.56
C ASP A 118 13.25 -18.45 -3.66
N CYS A 119 12.27 -18.09 -2.83
CA CYS A 119 11.82 -16.71 -2.71
C CYS A 119 12.84 -15.90 -1.91
N HIS A 120 13.00 -14.62 -2.27
CA HIS A 120 13.92 -13.73 -1.57
C HIS A 120 13.47 -13.54 -0.12
N LEU A 121 14.41 -13.54 0.81
CA LEU A 121 14.13 -13.29 2.22
C LEU A 121 14.37 -11.82 2.54
N LYS A 122 13.34 -11.13 3.02
CA LYS A 122 13.46 -9.79 3.62
C LYS A 122 13.79 -9.94 5.10
N VAL A 123 14.96 -9.42 5.48
CA VAL A 123 15.40 -9.28 6.87
C VAL A 123 15.21 -7.83 7.28
N THR A 124 14.40 -7.57 8.31
CA THR A 124 14.18 -6.22 8.85
C THR A 124 14.84 -6.11 10.20
N PHE A 125 15.85 -5.25 10.31
CA PHE A 125 16.57 -5.01 11.55
C PHE A 125 15.82 -3.99 12.40
N GLN A 126 15.75 -4.24 13.71
CA GLN A 126 15.27 -3.21 14.61
C GLN A 126 16.34 -2.13 14.73
N ARG A 127 15.91 -0.87 14.56
CA ARG A 127 16.78 0.29 14.77
C ARG A 127 17.30 0.22 16.20
N VAL A 128 18.61 0.08 16.38
CA VAL A 128 19.22 0.24 17.69
C VAL A 128 19.02 1.71 18.04
N SER A 129 18.25 2.01 19.09
CA SER A 129 18.25 3.33 19.69
C SER A 129 19.69 3.64 20.06
N SER A 130 20.35 4.46 19.25
CA SER A 130 21.63 5.03 19.62
C SER A 130 21.31 5.95 20.78
N ASP A 131 21.50 5.48 22.02
CA ASP A 131 21.75 6.42 23.10
C ASP A 131 23.00 7.18 22.65
N ARG A 132 22.79 8.38 22.12
CA ARG A 132 23.85 9.35 21.93
C ARG A 132 24.38 9.65 23.32
N THR A 133 25.34 8.85 23.76
CA THR A 133 26.24 9.27 24.83
C THR A 133 27.12 10.34 24.18
N GLU A 134 26.60 11.56 24.21
CA GLU A 134 27.43 12.76 24.07
C GLU A 134 28.53 12.64 25.12
N LYS A 135 29.77 12.57 24.63
CA LYS A 135 30.99 12.72 25.43
C LYS A 135 31.47 14.15 25.31
#